data_AF-A0A379SIA4-F1
#
_entry.id   AF-A0A379SIA4-F1
#
_cell.length_a   1.000
_cell.length_b   1.000
_cell.length_c   1.000
_cell.angle_alpha   90.00
_cell.angle_beta   90.00
_cell.angle_gamma   90.00
#
_symmetry.space_group_name_H-M   'P 1'
#
loop_
_entity.id
_entity.type
_entity.pdbx_description
1 polymer ?
#
loop_
_entity_poly.entity_id
_entity_poly.type
_entity_poly.pdbx_seq_one_letter_code
_entity_poly.pdbx_strand_id
1 'polypeptide(L)'
;MSPEDQMKFWAEYEAGGDDVFPGRAGRKAYPALPGEHSTKPKCENPSWFRPAHYKKLGGQLGYAYNRLVKKDPVTGECSLRMHMSLHPLYVKERKRAGRQYAFRPEKRQLLDAIWPVLVSFCDAGMHTVGMSVSRLAKEISPKDSKGNVIPELAVTVSRLSRLLAEQVRFGTLGLSEETLWDRENRQRLPPLRLDNPGRLADAGRRHDETEGAAGRTAA
;
A
#
# COMPACT_ATOMS: atom_id res chain seq x y z
N MET A 1 -19.62 -22.02 -53.79
CA MET A 1 -20.01 -23.24 -53.05
C MET A 1 -21.39 -23.62 -53.53
N SER A 2 -21.58 -24.87 -53.96
CA SER A 2 -22.89 -25.31 -54.41
C SER A 2 -23.82 -25.48 -53.19
N PRO A 3 -25.15 -25.40 -53.37
CA PRO A 3 -26.11 -25.60 -52.27
C PRO A 3 -25.97 -26.98 -51.60
N GLU A 4 -25.56 -27.99 -52.36
CA GLU A 4 -25.34 -29.35 -51.89
C GLU A 4 -24.14 -29.44 -50.94
N ASP A 5 -23.09 -28.66 -51.21
CA ASP A 5 -21.92 -28.57 -50.33
C ASP A 5 -22.26 -27.92 -48.97
N GLN A 6 -23.20 -26.96 -48.97
CA GLN A 6 -23.68 -26.33 -47.73
C GLN A 6 -24.55 -27.28 -46.90
N MET A 7 -25.43 -28.06 -47.54
CA MET A 7 -26.25 -29.04 -46.82
C MET A 7 -25.41 -30.14 -46.18
N LYS A 8 -24.38 -30.62 -46.89
CA LYS A 8 -23.46 -31.63 -46.36
C LYS A 8 -22.66 -31.11 -45.15
N PHE A 9 -22.21 -29.86 -45.23
CA PHE A 9 -21.51 -29.18 -44.13
C PHE A 9 -22.37 -29.10 -42.85
N TRP A 10 -23.65 -28.72 -42.96
CA TRP A 10 -24.54 -28.63 -41.81
C TRP A 10 -24.91 -30.01 -41.24
N ALA A 11 -25.05 -31.03 -42.09
CA ALA A 11 -25.26 -32.40 -41.64
C ALA A 11 -24.06 -32.97 -40.85
N GLU A 12 -22.83 -32.69 -41.31
CA GLU A 12 -21.60 -33.11 -40.61
C GLU A 12 -21.37 -32.33 -39.30
N TYR A 13 -21.82 -31.07 -39.24
CA TYR A 13 -21.81 -30.26 -38.02
C TYR A 13 -22.76 -30.79 -36.93
N GLU A 14 -24.01 -31.13 -37.29
CA GLU A 14 -24.97 -31.72 -36.34
C GLU A 14 -24.55 -33.12 -35.89
N ALA A 15 -23.80 -33.85 -36.72
CA ALA A 15 -23.22 -35.15 -36.38
C ALA A 15 -22.01 -35.07 -35.42
N GLY A 16 -21.58 -33.87 -34.99
CA GLY A 16 -20.55 -33.67 -33.99
C GLY A 16 -19.10 -33.73 -34.52
N GLY A 17 -18.89 -33.50 -35.81
CA GLY A 17 -17.55 -33.36 -36.38
C GLY A 17 -16.84 -32.08 -35.92
N ASP A 18 -16.05 -32.16 -34.85
CA ASP A 18 -15.31 -31.04 -34.26
C ASP A 18 -14.17 -30.47 -35.14
N ASP A 19 -13.88 -31.08 -36.30
CA ASP A 19 -12.70 -30.78 -37.13
C ASP A 19 -12.93 -29.76 -38.27
N VAL A 20 -14.16 -29.24 -38.42
CA VAL A 20 -14.53 -28.47 -39.63
C VAL A 20 -14.13 -26.98 -39.59
N PHE A 21 -13.68 -26.46 -38.43
CA PHE A 21 -13.20 -25.07 -38.34
C PHE A 21 -11.67 -24.98 -38.37
N PRO A 22 -11.05 -24.37 -39.41
CA PRO A 22 -9.64 -24.02 -39.40
C PRO A 22 -9.44 -22.81 -38.49
N GLY A 23 -9.38 -23.05 -37.18
CA GLY A 23 -9.22 -21.99 -36.18
C GLY A 23 -9.49 -22.40 -34.74
N ARG A 24 -10.07 -23.57 -34.49
CA ARG A 24 -10.23 -24.06 -33.11
C ARG A 24 -8.94 -24.76 -32.67
N ALA A 25 -7.94 -23.96 -32.32
CA ALA A 25 -6.78 -24.48 -31.59
C ALA A 25 -7.30 -25.25 -30.36
N GLY A 26 -7.11 -26.57 -30.37
CA GLY A 26 -7.48 -27.43 -29.25
C GLY A 26 -6.95 -26.81 -27.96
N ARG A 27 -7.84 -26.63 -26.97
CA ARG A 27 -7.46 -26.07 -25.68
C ARG A 27 -6.40 -26.99 -25.11
N LYS A 28 -5.13 -26.55 -25.12
CA LYS A 28 -4.04 -27.29 -24.46
C LYS A 28 -4.36 -27.34 -22.97
N ALA A 29 -4.94 -28.45 -22.55
CA ALA A 29 -5.18 -28.80 -21.15
C ALA A 29 -3.87 -29.25 -20.52
N TYR A 30 -2.95 -28.31 -20.32
CA TYR A 30 -1.89 -28.49 -19.33
C TYR A 30 -2.14 -27.44 -18.25
N PRO A 31 -2.40 -27.82 -16.98
CA PRO A 31 -2.27 -26.86 -15.90
C PRO A 31 -0.84 -26.33 -15.99
N ALA A 32 -0.69 -25.00 -16.18
CA ALA A 32 0.61 -24.38 -16.18
C ALA A 32 1.31 -24.78 -14.87
N LEU A 33 2.36 -25.60 -14.98
CA LEU A 33 3.23 -25.88 -13.85
C LEU A 33 3.66 -24.52 -13.29
N PRO A 34 3.47 -24.26 -11.98
CA PRO A 34 3.98 -23.03 -11.38
C PRO A 34 5.46 -22.93 -11.72
N GLY A 35 5.82 -21.92 -12.50
CA GLY A 35 7.22 -21.68 -12.82
C GLY A 35 8.02 -21.56 -11.52
N GLU A 36 9.28 -21.98 -11.57
CA GLU A 36 10.23 -21.89 -10.46
C GLU A 36 10.62 -20.42 -10.26
N HIS A 37 9.64 -19.63 -9.83
CA HIS A 37 9.74 -18.23 -9.57
C HIS A 37 9.39 -18.06 -8.10
N SER A 38 10.36 -17.54 -7.33
CA SER A 38 10.13 -17.20 -5.94
C SER A 38 8.89 -16.30 -5.83
N THR A 39 7.81 -16.85 -5.28
CA THR A 39 6.55 -16.12 -5.05
C THR A 39 6.66 -15.22 -3.82
N LYS A 40 7.78 -15.31 -3.08
CA LYS A 40 8.07 -14.48 -1.93
C LYS A 40 8.36 -13.05 -2.39
N PRO A 41 7.76 -12.03 -1.75
CA PRO A 41 8.08 -10.65 -2.08
C PRO A 41 9.53 -10.35 -1.70
N LYS A 42 10.25 -9.62 -2.57
CA LYS A 42 11.65 -9.24 -2.39
C LYS A 42 11.99 -8.64 -1.01
N CYS A 43 11.07 -7.95 -0.38
CA CYS A 43 11.24 -7.37 0.96
C CYS A 43 10.07 -7.82 1.85
N GLU A 44 10.27 -8.85 2.66
CA GLU A 44 9.22 -9.35 3.55
C GLU A 44 8.94 -8.34 4.67
N ASN A 45 9.99 -7.92 5.40
CA ASN A 45 9.87 -7.03 6.56
C ASN A 45 10.54 -5.66 6.32
N PRO A 46 9.95 -4.75 5.52
CA PRO A 46 10.45 -3.39 5.43
C PRO A 46 10.31 -2.70 6.80
N SER A 47 11.35 -2.02 7.25
CA SER A 47 11.30 -1.16 8.43
C SER A 47 12.05 0.12 8.13
N TRP A 48 11.46 1.26 8.51
CA TRP A 48 12.09 2.55 8.32
C TRP A 48 11.81 3.44 9.53
N PHE A 49 12.88 4.00 10.06
CA PHE A 49 12.85 5.01 11.11
C PHE A 49 13.73 6.17 10.66
N ARG A 50 13.39 7.38 11.08
CA ARG A 50 14.07 8.59 10.65
C ARG A 50 15.53 8.54 11.10
N PRO A 51 16.49 8.42 10.17
CA PRO A 51 17.92 8.38 10.52
C PRO A 51 18.40 9.68 11.18
N ALA A 52 19.47 9.59 11.95
CA ALA A 52 20.03 10.72 12.71
C ALA A 52 20.54 11.89 11.84
N HIS A 53 20.87 11.63 10.57
CA HIS A 53 21.34 12.67 9.64
C HIS A 53 20.24 13.63 9.20
N TYR A 54 18.96 13.31 9.40
CA TYR A 54 17.88 14.25 9.14
C TYR A 54 17.61 15.13 10.36
N LYS A 55 17.26 16.40 10.11
CA LYS A 55 16.82 17.34 11.15
C LYS A 55 15.67 16.73 11.97
N LYS A 56 15.69 16.95 13.30
CA LYS A 56 14.59 16.55 14.18
C LYS A 56 13.28 17.22 13.77
N LEU A 57 12.18 16.47 13.79
CA LEU A 57 10.84 16.98 13.54
C LEU A 57 10.38 17.81 14.73
N GLY A 58 9.96 19.04 14.49
CA GLY A 58 9.35 19.93 15.48
C GLY A 58 7.83 20.01 15.33
N GLY A 59 7.17 20.60 16.33
CA GLY A 59 5.74 20.92 16.28
C GLY A 59 4.82 19.70 16.14
N GLN A 60 3.74 19.88 15.38
CA GLN A 60 2.70 18.86 15.19
C GLN A 60 3.22 17.59 14.49
N LEU A 61 4.14 17.73 13.53
CA LEU A 61 4.75 16.58 12.85
C LEU A 61 5.62 15.75 13.80
N GLY A 62 6.36 16.41 14.69
CA GLY A 62 7.12 15.73 15.74
C GLY A 62 6.20 14.96 16.70
N TYR A 63 5.09 15.56 17.11
CA TYR A 63 4.10 14.90 17.94
C TYR A 63 3.46 13.69 17.24
N ALA A 64 3.04 13.85 15.98
CA ALA A 64 2.50 12.75 15.17
C ALA A 64 3.52 11.61 15.00
N TYR A 65 4.78 11.95 14.73
CA TYR A 65 5.85 10.97 14.59
C TYR A 65 6.08 10.19 15.89
N ASN A 66 6.14 10.86 17.05
CA ASN A 66 6.34 10.22 18.35
C ASN A 66 5.15 9.35 18.80
N ARG A 67 3.97 9.55 18.19
CA ARG A 67 2.81 8.68 18.39
C ARG A 67 2.93 7.37 17.60
N LEU A 68 3.59 7.42 16.44
CA LEU A 68 3.84 6.26 15.58
C LEU A 68 5.07 5.46 16.02
N VAL A 69 6.15 6.15 16.39
CA VAL A 69 7.45 5.56 16.71
C VAL A 69 7.80 5.83 18.16
N LYS A 70 8.15 4.77 18.89
CA LYS A 70 8.75 4.85 20.22
C LYS A 70 10.27 4.72 20.06
N LYS A 71 11.00 5.55 20.79
CA LYS A 71 12.45 5.39 20.96
C LYS A 71 12.70 4.92 22.38
N ASP A 72 13.42 3.82 22.54
CA ASP A 72 13.80 3.35 23.86
C ASP A 72 14.93 4.24 24.40
N PRO A 73 14.76 4.83 25.60
CA PRO A 73 15.70 5.85 26.09
C PRO A 73 17.08 5.27 26.47
N VAL A 74 17.14 3.96 26.75
CA VAL A 74 18.36 3.27 27.19
C VAL A 74 19.16 2.75 26.00
N THR A 75 18.52 2.09 25.05
CA THR A 75 19.18 1.46 23.89
C THR A 75 19.25 2.39 22.68
N GLY A 76 18.42 3.43 22.62
CA GLY A 76 18.27 4.29 21.44
C GLY A 76 17.57 3.61 20.26
N GLU A 77 17.12 2.37 20.43
CA GLU A 77 16.43 1.61 19.39
C GLU A 77 15.04 2.21 19.12
N CYS A 78 14.69 2.25 17.83
CA CYS A 78 13.39 2.74 17.38
C CYS A 78 12.47 1.54 17.15
N SER A 79 11.31 1.53 17.81
CA SER A 79 10.26 0.55 17.62
C SER A 79 8.95 1.23 17.22
N LEU A 80 8.08 0.50 16.53
CA LEU A 80 6.75 1.02 16.21
C LEU A 80 5.88 0.97 17.47
N ARG A 81 5.35 2.13 17.87
CA ARG A 81 4.37 2.22 18.97
C ARG A 81 2.98 1.80 18.50
N MET A 82 2.65 2.12 17.25
CA MET A 82 1.35 1.85 16.65
C MET A 82 1.54 1.20 15.28
N HIS A 83 0.88 0.06 15.08
CA HIS A 83 0.74 -0.57 13.78
C HIS A 83 -0.43 0.05 13.04
N MET A 84 -0.13 0.95 12.11
CA MET A 84 -1.12 1.66 11.31
C MET A 84 -2.05 0.71 10.57
N SER A 85 -1.55 -0.42 10.13
CA SER A 85 -2.34 -1.46 9.47
C SER A 85 -3.44 -2.12 10.32
N LEU A 86 -3.32 -2.07 11.65
CA LEU A 86 -4.34 -2.51 12.61
C LEU A 86 -5.25 -1.39 13.09
N HIS A 87 -5.00 -0.16 12.64
CA HIS A 87 -5.72 0.99 13.15
C HIS A 87 -7.24 0.86 12.86
N PRO A 88 -8.12 1.23 13.81
CA PRO A 88 -9.56 1.07 13.67
C PRO A 88 -10.14 1.69 12.40
N LEU A 89 -9.51 2.75 11.88
CA LEU A 89 -9.88 3.39 10.62
C LEU A 89 -9.87 2.38 9.45
N TYR A 90 -8.83 1.55 9.32
CA TYR A 90 -8.78 0.55 8.26
C TYR A 90 -9.79 -0.57 8.46
N VAL A 91 -10.15 -0.88 9.70
CA VAL A 91 -11.18 -1.90 9.98
C VAL A 91 -12.56 -1.37 9.57
N LYS A 92 -12.87 -0.11 9.91
CA LYS A 92 -14.14 0.56 9.57
C LYS A 92 -14.28 0.81 8.07
N GLU A 93 -13.26 1.36 7.43
CA GLU A 93 -13.30 1.78 6.03
C GLU A 93 -13.01 0.65 5.02
N ARG A 94 -12.76 -0.60 5.47
CA ARG A 94 -12.52 -1.78 4.61
C ARG A 94 -13.63 -1.98 3.58
N LYS A 95 -14.89 -1.94 4.04
CA LYS A 95 -16.06 -2.12 3.16
C LYS A 95 -16.16 -1.01 2.13
N ARG A 96 -15.90 0.24 2.54
CA ARG A 96 -15.90 1.41 1.64
C ARG A 96 -14.80 1.32 0.58
N ALA A 97 -13.63 0.82 0.96
CA ALA A 97 -12.51 0.58 0.04
C ALA A 97 -12.68 -0.66 -0.85
N GLY A 98 -13.82 -1.37 -0.77
CA GLY A 98 -14.12 -2.56 -1.58
C GLY A 98 -13.35 -3.81 -1.17
N ARG A 99 -12.84 -3.89 0.07
CA ARG A 99 -12.14 -5.06 0.59
C ARG A 99 -13.00 -5.82 1.60
N GLN A 100 -13.13 -7.13 1.39
CA GLN A 100 -13.76 -8.03 2.36
C GLN A 100 -12.76 -8.50 3.43
N TYR A 101 -11.52 -8.77 3.04
CA TYR A 101 -10.49 -9.33 3.91
C TYR A 101 -9.50 -8.28 4.43
N ALA A 102 -8.86 -8.62 5.56
CA ALA A 102 -7.74 -7.87 6.11
C ALA A 102 -6.54 -7.84 5.15
N PHE A 103 -5.60 -6.92 5.40
CA PHE A 103 -4.35 -6.89 4.64
C PHE A 103 -3.54 -8.15 4.89
N ARG A 104 -2.93 -8.69 3.82
CA ARG A 104 -1.91 -9.74 3.93
C ARG A 104 -0.72 -9.23 4.75
N PRO A 105 0.00 -10.11 5.49
CA PRO A 105 1.05 -9.69 6.43
C PRO A 105 2.15 -8.86 5.76
N GLU A 106 2.53 -9.16 4.53
CA GLU A 106 3.59 -8.44 3.83
C GLU A 106 3.13 -7.03 3.42
N LYS A 107 1.83 -6.87 3.14
CA LYS A 107 1.24 -5.56 2.87
C LYS A 107 1.06 -4.75 4.14
N ARG A 108 0.72 -5.44 5.23
CA ARG A 108 0.57 -4.90 6.58
C ARG A 108 1.87 -4.25 7.06
N GLN A 109 2.98 -4.98 6.96
CA GLN A 109 4.31 -4.49 7.34
C GLN A 109 4.77 -3.32 6.48
N LEU A 110 4.55 -3.40 5.17
CA LEU A 110 4.87 -2.28 4.27
C LEU A 110 4.08 -1.02 4.62
N LEU A 111 2.80 -1.15 4.96
CA LEU A 111 1.98 -0.02 5.41
C LEU A 111 2.52 0.58 6.70
N ASP A 112 2.87 -0.25 7.67
CA ASP A 112 3.44 0.19 8.94
C ASP A 112 4.79 0.93 8.75
N ALA A 113 5.60 0.50 7.78
CA ALA A 113 6.88 1.14 7.45
C ALA A 113 6.74 2.48 6.69
N ILE A 114 5.71 2.63 5.86
CA ILE A 114 5.51 3.83 5.04
C ILE A 114 5.07 5.03 5.88
N TRP A 115 4.21 4.83 6.86
CA TRP A 115 3.64 5.93 7.65
C TRP A 115 4.69 6.81 8.35
N PRO A 116 5.70 6.25 9.05
CA PRO A 116 6.81 7.03 9.60
C PRO A 116 7.55 7.86 8.54
N VAL A 117 7.68 7.34 7.32
CA VAL A 117 8.33 8.03 6.19
C VAL A 117 7.48 9.18 5.71
N LEU A 118 6.19 8.95 5.47
CA LEU A 118 5.26 9.98 5.00
C LEU A 118 5.18 11.13 6.00
N VAL A 119 5.03 10.85 7.30
CA VAL A 119 5.02 11.89 8.35
C VAL A 119 6.35 12.62 8.43
N SER A 120 7.46 11.93 8.17
CA SER A 120 8.80 12.52 8.20
C SER A 120 9.07 13.52 7.08
N PHE A 121 8.51 13.28 5.90
CA PHE A 121 8.72 14.11 4.71
C PHE A 121 7.50 14.97 4.34
N CYS A 122 6.50 14.98 5.22
CA CYS A 122 5.35 15.84 5.11
C CYS A 122 5.75 17.30 5.34
N ASP A 123 5.30 18.19 4.47
CA ASP A 123 5.37 19.62 4.69
C ASP A 123 4.41 20.03 5.82
N ALA A 124 4.91 20.79 6.79
CA ALA A 124 4.15 21.14 7.98
C ALA A 124 2.97 22.08 7.70
N GLY A 125 3.03 22.87 6.61
CA GLY A 125 1.97 23.81 6.24
C GLY A 125 0.92 23.18 5.34
N MET A 126 1.34 22.44 4.31
CA MET A 126 0.44 21.94 3.27
C MET A 126 -0.02 20.49 3.51
N HIS A 127 0.58 19.79 4.47
CA HIS A 127 0.41 18.36 4.67
C HIS A 127 0.68 17.51 3.42
N THR A 128 1.52 18.01 2.51
CA THR A 128 1.90 17.34 1.27
C THR A 128 3.29 16.73 1.40
N VAL A 129 3.49 15.56 0.79
CA VAL A 129 4.78 14.87 0.67
C VAL A 129 5.27 15.09 -0.75
N GLY A 130 6.25 15.98 -0.92
CA GLY A 130 6.84 16.34 -2.21
C GLY A 130 7.78 15.27 -2.81
N MET A 131 7.69 14.02 -2.37
CA MET A 131 8.57 12.94 -2.83
C MET A 131 7.87 12.06 -3.87
N SER A 132 8.63 11.67 -4.89
CA SER A 132 8.16 10.68 -5.86
C SER A 132 8.14 9.27 -5.26
N VAL A 133 7.29 8.41 -5.83
CA VAL A 133 7.15 7.01 -5.39
C VAL A 133 8.47 6.24 -5.57
N SER A 134 9.26 6.56 -6.59
CA SER A 134 10.58 5.97 -6.83
C SER A 134 11.56 6.31 -5.70
N ARG A 135 11.61 7.58 -5.29
CA ARG A 135 12.45 8.02 -4.17
C ARG A 135 11.99 7.41 -2.85
N LEU A 136 10.68 7.36 -2.63
CA LEU A 136 10.08 6.73 -1.45
C LEU A 136 10.44 5.24 -1.37
N ALA A 137 10.41 4.53 -2.49
CA ALA A 137 10.82 3.12 -2.56
C ALA A 137 12.30 2.94 -2.21
N LYS A 138 13.18 3.82 -2.68
CA LYS A 138 14.62 3.80 -2.34
C LYS A 138 14.86 4.06 -0.85
N GLU A 139 14.08 4.94 -0.22
CA GLU A 139 14.25 5.22 1.21
C GLU A 139 13.81 4.07 2.11
N ILE A 140 12.70 3.41 1.78
CA ILE A 140 12.18 2.27 2.57
C ILE A 140 13.02 1.01 2.36
N SER A 141 13.71 0.91 1.22
CA SER A 141 14.52 -0.26 0.90
C SER A 141 15.74 -0.37 1.82
N PRO A 142 16.11 -1.58 2.25
CA PRO A 142 17.30 -1.80 3.05
C PRO A 142 18.55 -1.38 2.25
N LYS A 143 19.43 -0.65 2.94
CA LYS A 143 20.67 -0.11 2.40
C LYS A 143 21.86 -0.93 2.93
N ASP A 144 22.87 -1.08 2.09
CA ASP A 144 24.15 -1.68 2.47
C ASP A 144 24.97 -0.75 3.38
N SER A 145 26.14 -1.21 3.83
CA SER A 145 27.08 -0.42 4.64
C SER A 145 27.62 0.83 3.92
N LYS A 146 27.48 0.90 2.58
CA LYS A 146 27.89 2.03 1.74
C LYS A 146 26.73 2.99 1.43
N GLY A 147 25.53 2.70 1.93
CA GLY A 147 24.31 3.49 1.70
C GLY A 147 23.58 3.21 0.38
N ASN A 148 23.99 2.20 -0.40
CA ASN A 148 23.31 1.78 -1.63
C ASN A 148 22.17 0.80 -1.33
N VAL A 149 21.12 0.86 -2.12
CA VAL A 149 19.97 -0.05 -1.98
C VAL A 149 20.36 -1.46 -2.46
N ILE A 150 20.10 -2.47 -1.62
CA ILE A 150 20.33 -3.88 -1.98
C ILE A 150 19.24 -4.32 -2.98
N PRO A 151 19.57 -4.60 -4.26
CA PRO A 151 18.56 -4.82 -5.30
C PRO A 151 17.65 -6.03 -5.06
N GLU A 152 18.16 -7.05 -4.38
CA GLU A 152 17.42 -8.27 -4.05
C GLU A 152 16.34 -8.03 -3.00
N LEU A 153 16.61 -7.13 -2.05
CA LEU A 153 15.72 -6.79 -0.94
C LEU A 153 14.98 -5.46 -1.15
N ALA A 154 15.13 -4.86 -2.34
CA ALA A 154 14.52 -3.58 -2.64
C ALA A 154 12.99 -3.68 -2.71
N VAL A 155 12.31 -2.71 -2.09
CA VAL A 155 10.87 -2.54 -2.25
C VAL A 155 10.61 -2.06 -3.67
N THR A 156 9.78 -2.80 -4.41
CA THR A 156 9.45 -2.42 -5.78
C THR A 156 8.50 -1.23 -5.83
N VAL A 157 8.73 -0.35 -6.81
CA VAL A 157 7.90 0.84 -7.06
C VAL A 157 6.44 0.45 -7.33
N SER A 158 6.21 -0.66 -8.04
CA SER A 158 4.87 -1.17 -8.33
C SER A 158 4.11 -1.62 -7.08
N ARG A 159 4.80 -2.26 -6.11
CA ARG A 159 4.18 -2.67 -4.83
C ARG A 159 3.78 -1.45 -4.01
N LEU A 160 4.65 -0.45 -3.97
CA LEU A 160 4.42 0.80 -3.25
C LEU A 160 3.27 1.60 -3.88
N SER A 161 3.28 1.76 -5.21
CA SER A 161 2.21 2.44 -5.96
C SER A 161 0.84 1.81 -5.72
N ARG A 162 0.74 0.46 -5.79
CA ARG A 162 -0.52 -0.26 -5.48
C ARG A 162 -0.99 -0.06 -4.04
N LEU A 163 -0.06 0.06 -3.09
CA LEU A 163 -0.42 0.32 -1.69
C LEU A 163 -0.92 1.76 -1.50
N LEU A 164 -0.26 2.74 -2.11
CA LEU A 164 -0.67 4.15 -2.09
C LEU A 164 -2.04 4.35 -2.74
N ALA A 165 -2.29 3.72 -3.89
CA ALA A 165 -3.59 3.75 -4.54
C ALA A 165 -4.71 3.20 -3.64
N GLU A 166 -4.43 2.19 -2.82
CA GLU A 166 -5.39 1.73 -1.82
C GLU A 166 -5.56 2.74 -0.68
N GLN A 167 -4.49 3.39 -0.22
CA GLN A 167 -4.61 4.45 0.79
C GLN A 167 -5.50 5.61 0.32
N VAL A 168 -5.42 5.95 -0.96
CA VAL A 168 -6.33 6.94 -1.55
C VAL A 168 -7.78 6.49 -1.50
N ARG A 169 -8.07 5.21 -1.74
CA ARG A 169 -9.43 4.64 -1.59
C ARG A 169 -9.91 4.63 -0.14
N PHE A 170 -9.01 4.39 0.81
CA PHE A 170 -9.31 4.50 2.24
C PHE A 170 -9.53 5.96 2.70
N GLY A 171 -9.16 6.95 1.88
CA GLY A 171 -9.25 8.37 2.22
C GLY A 171 -8.23 8.80 3.29
N THR A 172 -7.13 8.05 3.43
CA THR A 172 -5.99 8.42 4.29
C THR A 172 -4.97 9.27 3.55
N LEU A 173 -4.90 9.11 2.24
CA LEU A 173 -4.07 9.92 1.34
C LEU A 173 -4.94 10.54 0.26
N GLY A 174 -4.63 11.78 -0.10
CA GLY A 174 -5.12 12.44 -1.30
C GLY A 174 -4.00 12.51 -2.34
N LEU A 175 -4.35 12.64 -3.61
CA LEU A 175 -3.42 13.16 -4.60
C LEU A 175 -3.60 14.67 -4.61
N SER A 176 -2.51 15.43 -4.44
CA SER A 176 -2.60 16.88 -4.57
C SER A 176 -2.86 17.24 -6.04
N GLU A 177 -3.72 18.24 -6.27
CA GLU A 177 -3.97 18.79 -7.61
C GLU A 177 -2.76 19.56 -8.16
N GLU A 178 -1.91 20.08 -7.27
CA GLU A 178 -0.69 20.80 -7.61
C GLU A 178 0.43 19.82 -8.00
N THR A 179 0.92 19.88 -9.24
CA THR A 179 2.01 19.02 -9.70
C THR A 179 3.38 19.59 -9.32
N LEU A 180 4.24 18.77 -8.70
CA LEU A 180 5.62 19.14 -8.34
C LEU A 180 6.61 18.58 -9.38
N TRP A 181 7.70 19.32 -9.64
CA TRP A 181 8.76 18.89 -10.54
C TRP A 181 9.65 17.84 -9.86
N ASP A 182 9.61 16.60 -10.36
CA ASP A 182 10.48 15.53 -9.90
C ASP A 182 11.81 15.57 -10.65
N ARG A 183 12.88 15.98 -9.95
CA ARG A 183 14.25 16.05 -10.49
C ARG A 183 14.81 14.67 -10.86
N GLU A 184 14.35 13.61 -10.19
CA GLU A 184 14.90 12.27 -10.33
C GLU A 184 14.36 11.55 -11.58
N ASN A 185 13.06 11.71 -11.86
CA ASN A 185 12.43 11.16 -13.07
C ASN A 185 12.27 12.18 -14.21
N ARG A 186 12.67 13.45 -14.01
CA ARG A 186 12.51 14.56 -14.96
C ARG A 186 11.07 14.74 -15.47
N GLN A 187 10.09 14.51 -14.60
CA GLN A 187 8.67 14.56 -14.92
C GLN A 187 7.90 15.33 -13.83
N ARG A 188 6.75 15.91 -14.17
CA ARG A 188 5.84 16.51 -13.18
C ARG A 188 4.94 15.41 -12.62
N LEU A 189 4.98 15.22 -11.29
CA LEU A 189 4.13 14.24 -10.61
C LEU A 189 3.34 14.93 -9.49
N PRO A 190 2.05 14.57 -9.30
CA PRO A 190 1.30 15.08 -8.16
C PRO A 190 1.91 14.51 -6.86
N PRO A 191 2.24 15.36 -5.88
CA PRO A 191 2.70 14.91 -4.57
C PRO A 191 1.55 14.23 -3.82
N LEU A 192 1.92 13.35 -2.89
CA LEU A 192 0.94 12.70 -2.01
C LEU A 192 0.51 13.69 -0.94
N ARG A 193 -0.78 13.94 -0.79
CA ARG A 193 -1.36 14.72 0.30
C ARG A 193 -1.76 13.78 1.43
N LEU A 194 -1.41 14.13 2.67
CA LEU A 194 -1.89 13.42 3.85
C LEU A 194 -3.23 14.02 4.25
N ASP A 195 -4.30 13.25 4.08
CA ASP A 195 -5.64 13.71 4.43
C ASP A 195 -5.86 13.58 5.94
N ASN A 196 -5.87 14.73 6.62
CA ASN A 196 -6.20 14.92 8.03
C ASN A 196 -5.36 14.08 9.02
N PRO A 197 -4.10 14.46 9.30
CA PRO A 197 -3.24 13.76 10.27
C PRO A 197 -3.82 13.72 11.70
N GLY A 198 -4.75 14.64 12.03
CA GLY A 198 -5.47 14.67 13.31
C GLY A 198 -6.58 13.62 13.45
N ARG A 199 -7.25 13.22 12.36
CA ARG A 199 -8.29 12.17 12.40
C ARG A 199 -7.71 10.79 12.72
N LEU A 200 -6.45 10.57 12.36
CA LEU A 200 -5.63 9.44 12.82
C LEU A 200 -5.34 9.49 14.33
N ALA A 201 -5.23 10.69 14.90
CA ALA A 201 -5.02 10.92 16.32
C ALA A 201 -6.30 10.79 17.17
N ASP A 202 -7.49 11.00 16.59
CA ASP A 202 -8.77 10.97 17.32
C ASP A 202 -9.51 9.63 17.27
N ALA A 203 -9.16 8.74 16.34
CA ALA A 203 -9.77 7.41 16.22
C ALA A 203 -9.48 6.47 17.41
N GLY A 204 -8.58 6.87 18.32
CA GLY A 204 -8.33 6.20 19.61
C GLY A 204 -9.01 6.87 20.81
N ARG A 205 -9.80 7.95 20.61
CA ARG A 205 -10.36 8.77 21.71
C ARG A 205 -11.85 8.50 22.00
N ARG A 206 -12.49 7.54 21.32
CA ARG A 206 -13.95 7.28 21.45
C ARG A 206 -14.30 5.93 22.07
N HIS A 207 -13.69 5.58 23.20
CA HIS A 207 -14.19 4.46 24.01
C HIS A 207 -14.18 4.67 25.53
N ASP A 208 -13.76 5.84 26.04
CA ASP A 208 -13.73 6.08 27.50
C ASP A 208 -14.83 7.03 28.02
N GLU A 209 -15.68 7.61 27.16
CA GLU A 209 -16.67 8.62 27.60
C GLU A 209 -18.11 8.10 27.70
N THR A 210 -18.38 6.83 27.39
CA THR A 210 -19.73 6.24 27.51
C THR A 210 -19.95 5.38 28.76
N GLU A 211 -18.92 5.10 29.57
CA GLU A 211 -19.08 4.33 30.83
C GLU A 211 -19.12 5.21 32.10
N GLY A 212 -18.91 6.53 31.99
CA GLY A 212 -18.89 7.44 33.15
C GLY A 212 -20.23 8.06 33.57
N ALA A 213 -21.29 7.93 32.77
CA ALA A 213 -22.53 8.70 32.96
C ALA A 213 -23.70 7.91 33.60
N ALA A 214 -23.55 6.60 33.86
CA ALA A 214 -24.63 5.74 34.38
C ALA A 214 -24.56 5.46 35.90
N GLY A 215 -23.67 6.11 36.65
CA GLY A 215 -23.38 5.79 38.06
C GLY A 215 -23.74 6.85 39.11
N ARG A 216 -24.48 7.91 38.76
CA ARG A 216 -24.85 8.96 39.74
C ARG A 216 -26.33 9.32 39.64
N THR A 217 -27.18 8.42 40.13
CA THR A 217 -28.55 8.73 40.58
C THR A 217 -29.09 7.53 41.36
N ALA A 218 -28.61 7.39 42.59
CA ALA A 218 -29.27 6.63 43.64
C ALA A 218 -28.71 7.13 44.97
N ALA A 219 -29.36 8.18 45.49
CA ALA A 219 -29.33 8.61 46.88
C ALA A 219 -30.78 8.90 47.26
#